data_AF-A0A7S1XY11-F1
#
_entry.id   AF-A0A7S1XY11-F1
#
_cell.length_a   1.000
_cell.length_b   1.000
_cell.length_c   1.000
_cell.angle_alpha   90.00
_cell.angle_beta   90.00
_cell.angle_gamma   90.00
#
_symmetry.space_group_name_H-M   'P 1'
#
loop_
_entity.id
_entity.type
_entity.pdbx_description
1 polymer ?
#
loop_
_entity_poly.entity_id
_entity_poly.type
_entity_poly.pdbx_seq_one_letter_code
_entity_poly.pdbx_strand_id
1 'polypeptide(L)'
;ASPNSPAPFVPEVIEKMHKHIAELLGDAESHGRSLTFVVIIPEWKQDEGWQKLKASPFLRAFMHVAQADHMYFEGKQHLRRKKHRVASFDTSIFVLQTAAAAAALPCDAAVEAELLRAFAYEGGDDDDAGDDDSDDGVDVAADDGASAEPKPGPDPSPNPRPSPNLKPKPKRKPNPKPNPKPHPKPNPKPSP
;
A
#
# COMPACT_ATOMS: atom_id res chain seq x y z
N ALA A 1 28.39 8.84 -15.18
CA ALA A 1 28.18 7.68 -14.28
C ALA A 1 26.69 7.37 -14.25
N SER A 2 26.28 6.11 -14.37
CA SER A 2 24.87 5.72 -14.42
C SER A 2 24.12 6.13 -13.15
N PRO A 3 22.91 6.73 -13.24
CA PRO A 3 22.17 7.28 -12.10
C PRO A 3 21.33 6.23 -11.36
N ASN A 4 21.76 4.97 -11.35
CA ASN A 4 21.03 3.90 -10.69
C ASN A 4 21.74 3.53 -9.40
N SER A 5 21.45 4.29 -8.33
CA SER A 5 21.38 3.64 -7.03
C SER A 5 20.03 2.92 -7.04
N PRO A 6 19.97 1.58 -7.20
CA PRO A 6 18.68 0.90 -7.19
C PRO A 6 18.12 1.11 -5.79
N ALA A 7 17.14 1.99 -5.66
CA ALA A 7 16.21 1.87 -4.56
C ALA A 7 15.74 0.39 -4.57
N PRO A 8 15.62 -0.27 -3.41
CA PRO A 8 15.29 -1.71 -3.37
C PRO A 8 13.97 -2.04 -4.08
N PHE A 9 13.15 -1.03 -4.33
CA PHE A 9 11.93 -1.08 -5.11
C PHE A 9 12.24 -1.03 -6.60
N VAL A 10 12.29 -2.21 -7.22
CA VAL A 10 12.39 -2.37 -8.67
C VAL A 10 11.07 -2.97 -9.16
N PRO A 11 10.40 -2.40 -10.17
CA PRO A 11 9.12 -2.91 -10.69
C PRO A 11 9.09 -4.42 -10.93
N GLU A 12 10.12 -4.97 -11.58
CA GLU A 12 10.23 -6.41 -11.85
C GLU A 12 10.29 -7.27 -10.57
N VAL A 13 10.88 -6.74 -9.50
CA VAL A 13 10.95 -7.42 -8.20
C VAL A 13 9.58 -7.38 -7.52
N ILE A 14 8.88 -6.25 -7.57
CA ILE A 14 7.51 -6.12 -7.04
C ILE A 14 6.57 -7.06 -7.81
N GLU A 15 6.74 -7.17 -9.13
CA GLU A 15 6.00 -8.11 -9.98
C GLU A 15 6.21 -9.57 -9.53
N LYS A 16 7.46 -10.01 -9.40
CA LYS A 16 7.78 -11.37 -8.94
C LYS A 16 7.28 -11.62 -7.51
N MET A 17 7.43 -10.63 -6.63
CA MET A 17 7.00 -10.70 -5.25
C MET A 17 5.49 -10.94 -5.14
N HIS A 18 4.64 -10.17 -5.85
CA HIS A 18 3.19 -10.36 -5.72
C HIS A 18 2.74 -11.74 -6.23
N LYS A 19 3.37 -12.26 -7.30
CA LYS A 19 3.07 -13.61 -7.83
C LYS A 19 3.40 -14.66 -6.77
N HIS A 20 4.59 -14.57 -6.19
CA HIS A 20 5.02 -15.51 -5.16
C HIS A 20 4.14 -15.46 -3.91
N ILE A 21 3.81 -14.25 -3.43
CA ILE A 21 2.89 -14.07 -2.29
C ILE A 21 1.51 -14.68 -2.60
N ALA A 22 0.98 -14.46 -3.81
CA ALA A 22 -0.31 -15.03 -4.21
C ALA A 22 -0.30 -16.56 -4.26
N GLU A 23 0.78 -17.17 -4.75
CA GLU A 23 0.96 -18.62 -4.75
C GLU A 23 1.01 -19.18 -3.33
N LEU A 24 1.81 -18.58 -2.44
CA LEU A 24 1.92 -19.01 -1.03
C LEU A 24 0.61 -18.86 -0.27
N LEU A 25 -0.11 -17.75 -0.48
CA LEU A 25 -1.44 -17.53 0.12
C LEU A 25 -2.47 -18.52 -0.42
N GLY A 26 -2.46 -18.80 -1.73
CA GLY A 26 -3.35 -19.80 -2.33
C GLY A 26 -3.09 -21.22 -1.82
N ASP A 27 -1.82 -21.60 -1.71
CA ASP A 27 -1.42 -22.90 -1.14
C ASP A 27 -1.79 -22.99 0.35
N ALA A 28 -1.54 -21.94 1.13
CA ALA A 28 -1.94 -21.91 2.54
C ALA A 28 -3.47 -21.98 2.70
N GLU A 29 -4.23 -21.19 1.93
CA GLU A 29 -5.70 -21.14 1.95
C GLU A 29 -6.31 -22.51 1.63
N SER A 30 -5.83 -23.17 0.56
CA SER A 30 -6.35 -24.48 0.15
C SER A 30 -6.12 -25.59 1.18
N HIS A 31 -5.15 -25.41 2.08
CA HIS A 31 -4.86 -26.31 3.19
C HIS A 31 -5.41 -25.81 4.54
N GLY A 32 -6.19 -24.72 4.56
CA GLY A 32 -6.73 -24.13 5.78
C GLY A 32 -5.66 -23.59 6.75
N ARG A 33 -4.46 -23.26 6.24
CA ARG A 33 -3.34 -22.76 7.04
C ARG A 33 -3.42 -21.24 7.21
N SER A 34 -2.99 -20.78 8.37
CA SER A 34 -2.86 -19.35 8.68
C SER A 34 -1.59 -18.79 8.04
N LEU A 35 -1.73 -17.79 7.16
CA LEU A 35 -0.62 -17.04 6.59
C LEU A 35 -1.01 -15.58 6.39
N THR A 36 -0.12 -14.67 6.81
CA THR A 36 -0.25 -13.21 6.63
C THR A 36 1.02 -12.66 6.00
N PHE A 37 0.87 -11.76 5.04
CA PHE A 37 1.92 -10.88 4.56
C PHE A 37 1.52 -9.43 4.82
N VAL A 38 2.45 -8.66 5.39
CA VAL A 38 2.37 -7.19 5.45
C VAL A 38 3.41 -6.64 4.48
N VAL A 39 2.95 -6.01 3.42
CA VAL A 39 3.81 -5.50 2.34
C VAL A 39 3.82 -3.98 2.40
N ILE A 40 5.02 -3.40 2.54
CA ILE A 40 5.25 -1.96 2.63
C ILE A 40 6.11 -1.54 1.44
N ILE A 41 5.53 -0.79 0.50
CA ILE A 41 6.20 -0.35 -0.74
C ILE A 41 5.80 1.08 -1.08
N PRO A 42 6.61 1.83 -1.86
CA PRO A 42 6.20 3.11 -2.41
C PRO A 42 4.87 3.02 -3.16
N GLU A 43 4.05 4.07 -3.10
CA GLU A 43 2.75 4.12 -3.76
C GLU A 43 2.87 4.45 -5.26
N TRP A 44 3.40 3.50 -6.02
CA TRP A 44 3.52 3.60 -7.48
C TRP A 44 2.26 3.07 -8.17
N LYS A 45 1.20 3.88 -8.22
CA LYS A 45 -0.12 3.49 -8.77
C LYS A 45 -0.09 2.97 -10.21
N GLN A 46 0.91 3.36 -10.98
CA GLN A 46 1.14 2.93 -12.35
C GLN A 46 1.87 1.57 -12.46
N ASP A 47 2.50 1.11 -11.38
CA ASP A 47 3.23 -0.16 -11.35
C ASP A 47 2.25 -1.35 -11.34
N GLU A 48 2.48 -2.32 -12.23
CA GLU A 48 1.60 -3.48 -12.33
C GLU A 48 1.63 -4.31 -11.04
N GLY A 49 2.81 -4.51 -10.44
CA GLY A 49 2.94 -5.29 -9.21
C GLY A 49 2.16 -4.66 -8.05
N TRP A 50 2.25 -3.34 -7.89
CA TRP A 50 1.43 -2.57 -6.95
C TRP A 50 -0.08 -2.75 -7.21
N GLN A 51 -0.52 -2.65 -8.46
CA GLN A 51 -1.92 -2.82 -8.83
C GLN A 51 -2.42 -4.24 -8.53
N LYS A 52 -1.59 -5.26 -8.76
CA LYS A 52 -1.92 -6.67 -8.46
C LYS A 52 -2.01 -6.93 -6.97
N LEU A 53 -1.15 -6.32 -6.15
CA LEU A 53 -1.30 -6.35 -4.69
C LEU A 53 -2.62 -5.71 -4.26
N LYS A 54 -2.95 -4.54 -4.82
CA LYS A 54 -4.20 -3.81 -4.51
C LYS A 54 -5.47 -4.57 -4.93
N ALA A 55 -5.39 -5.37 -5.99
CA ALA A 55 -6.49 -6.18 -6.51
C ALA A 55 -6.50 -7.63 -5.97
N SER A 56 -5.60 -7.98 -5.06
CA SER A 56 -5.47 -9.35 -4.54
C SER A 56 -6.75 -9.80 -3.83
N PRO A 57 -7.24 -11.04 -4.08
CA PRO A 57 -8.38 -11.60 -3.36
C PRO A 57 -8.10 -11.84 -1.87
N PHE A 58 -6.82 -11.85 -1.48
CA PHE A 58 -6.38 -12.00 -0.10
C PHE A 58 -6.23 -10.67 0.65
N LEU A 59 -6.45 -9.52 -0.02
CA LEU A 59 -6.35 -8.21 0.62
C LEU A 59 -7.44 -8.04 1.69
N ARG A 60 -7.00 -7.76 2.92
CA ARG A 60 -7.88 -7.50 4.08
C ARG A 60 -7.88 -6.04 4.47
N ALA A 61 -6.72 -5.41 4.47
CA ALA A 61 -6.58 -3.98 4.73
C ALA A 61 -5.59 -3.34 3.77
N PHE A 62 -5.82 -2.06 3.50
CA PHE A 62 -4.91 -1.21 2.76
C PHE A 62 -4.83 0.14 3.44
N MET A 63 -3.61 0.58 3.72
CA MET A 63 -3.35 1.90 4.29
C MET A 63 -2.44 2.68 3.35
N HIS A 64 -2.75 3.97 3.23
CA HIS A 64 -1.93 4.96 2.55
C HIS A 64 -1.26 5.82 3.61
N VAL A 65 0.05 6.02 3.47
CA VAL A 65 0.84 6.91 4.32
C VAL A 65 1.42 8.00 3.43
N ALA A 66 1.00 9.25 3.64
CA ALA A 66 1.50 10.36 2.87
C ALA A 66 3.00 10.56 3.13
N GLN A 67 3.73 10.99 2.10
CA GLN A 67 5.17 11.25 2.17
C GLN A 67 5.58 12.09 3.38
N ALA A 68 4.81 13.14 3.68
CA ALA A 68 5.10 14.07 4.77
C ALA A 68 4.90 13.48 6.17
N ASP A 69 4.17 12.36 6.28
CA ASP A 69 3.73 11.81 7.55
C ASP A 69 4.68 10.70 8.07
N HIS A 70 5.74 10.36 7.34
CA HIS A 70 6.64 9.26 7.72
C HIS A 70 8.10 9.42 7.27
N MET A 71 8.97 8.66 7.94
CA MET A 71 10.42 8.66 7.73
C MET A 71 10.92 7.25 7.38
N TYR A 72 12.08 7.18 6.72
CA TYR A 72 12.87 5.96 6.58
C TYR A 72 14.18 6.08 7.36
N PHE A 73 14.69 4.93 7.80
CA PHE A 73 16.08 4.86 8.23
C PHE A 73 17.04 5.06 7.04
N GLU A 74 18.16 5.70 7.29
CA GLU A 74 19.22 5.89 6.31
C GLU A 74 19.96 4.58 6.05
N GLY A 75 20.20 4.26 4.78
CA GLY A 75 20.93 3.03 4.42
C GLY A 75 22.35 2.99 4.99
N LYS A 76 22.97 4.16 5.13
CA LYS A 76 24.30 4.37 5.75
C LYS A 76 24.22 4.76 7.24
N GLN A 77 23.13 4.44 7.94
CA GLN A 77 22.96 4.75 9.37
C GLN A 77 24.08 4.18 10.28
N HIS A 78 24.81 3.16 9.81
CA HIS A 78 25.97 2.60 10.51
C HIS A 78 27.22 3.52 10.48
N LEU A 79 27.23 4.54 9.60
CA LEU A 79 28.32 5.51 9.47
C LEU A 79 27.90 6.94 9.83
N ARG A 80 26.59 7.21 9.93
CA ARG A 80 26.05 8.56 10.06
C ARG A 80 25.39 8.76 11.42
N ARG A 81 25.57 9.97 11.99
CA ARG A 81 24.86 10.39 13.20
C ARG A 81 23.36 10.50 12.96
N LYS A 82 22.95 11.18 11.88
CA LYS A 82 21.55 11.25 11.47
C LYS A 82 21.10 9.90 10.89
N LYS A 83 20.13 9.27 11.56
CA LYS A 83 19.65 7.92 11.22
C LYS A 83 18.37 7.91 10.39
N HIS A 84 17.67 9.04 10.29
CA HIS A 84 16.37 9.13 9.64
C HIS A 84 16.36 10.16 8.52
N ARG A 85 15.56 9.91 7.48
CA ARG A 85 15.22 10.87 6.43
C ARG A 85 13.73 10.84 6.14
N VAL A 86 13.18 11.98 5.74
CA VAL A 86 11.80 12.07 5.24
C VAL A 86 11.64 11.12 4.06
N ALA A 87 10.49 10.47 3.98
CA ALA A 87 10.18 9.62 2.84
C ALA A 87 10.27 10.39 1.52
N SER A 88 10.66 9.71 0.45
CA SER A 88 10.76 10.32 -0.88
C SER A 88 9.45 10.22 -1.67
N PHE A 89 8.52 9.36 -1.22
CA PHE A 89 7.24 9.10 -1.85
C PHE A 89 6.22 8.74 -0.78
N ASP A 90 4.94 8.81 -1.15
CA ASP A 90 3.88 8.14 -0.40
C ASP A 90 4.17 6.64 -0.30
N THR A 91 3.72 6.00 0.77
CA THR A 91 3.90 4.57 1.04
C THR A 91 2.55 3.88 1.12
N SER A 92 2.44 2.73 0.47
CA SER A 92 1.30 1.83 0.59
C SER A 92 1.63 0.66 1.51
N ILE A 93 0.69 0.32 2.39
CA ILE A 93 0.75 -0.86 3.25
C ILE A 93 -0.40 -1.79 2.87
N PHE A 94 -0.07 -3.01 2.46
CA PHE A 94 -1.04 -4.06 2.15
C PHE A 94 -0.99 -5.14 3.22
N VAL A 95 -2.14 -5.49 3.78
CA VAL A 95 -2.29 -6.65 4.67
C VAL A 95 -3.03 -7.74 3.90
N LEU A 96 -2.30 -8.80 3.53
CA LEU A 96 -2.79 -9.93 2.74
C LEU A 96 -2.88 -11.16 3.65
N GLN A 97 -4.06 -11.76 3.78
CA GLN A 97 -4.28 -12.88 4.71
C GLN A 97 -5.14 -13.98 4.12
N THR A 98 -4.79 -15.23 4.47
CA THR A 98 -5.73 -16.35 4.35
C THR A 98 -6.93 -16.17 5.27
N ALA A 99 -8.03 -16.88 5.04
CA ALA A 99 -9.22 -16.83 5.89
C ALA A 99 -8.89 -17.24 7.33
N ALA A 100 -8.06 -18.28 7.51
CA ALA A 100 -7.62 -18.72 8.82
C ALA A 100 -6.80 -17.64 9.56
N ALA A 101 -5.91 -16.94 8.84
CA ALA A 101 -5.15 -15.83 9.42
C ALA A 101 -6.03 -14.63 9.76
N ALA A 102 -6.96 -14.25 8.89
CA ALA A 102 -7.88 -13.15 9.14
C ALA A 102 -8.82 -13.42 10.32
N ALA A 103 -9.16 -14.69 10.58
CA ALA A 103 -9.93 -15.07 11.76
C ALA A 103 -9.09 -15.00 13.06
N ALA A 104 -7.81 -15.37 13.00
CA ALA A 104 -6.92 -15.36 14.16
C ALA A 104 -6.37 -13.96 14.50
N LEU A 105 -6.10 -13.15 13.47
CA LEU A 105 -5.61 -11.78 13.58
C LEU A 105 -6.41 -10.89 12.62
N PRO A 106 -7.63 -10.47 13.00
CA PRO A 106 -8.43 -9.57 12.19
C PRO A 106 -7.70 -8.24 12.01
N CYS A 107 -7.58 -7.79 10.77
CA CYS A 107 -7.13 -6.43 10.47
C CYS A 107 -8.36 -5.51 10.46
N ASP A 108 -8.70 -4.99 11.63
CA ASP A 108 -9.80 -4.04 11.79
C ASP A 108 -9.30 -2.59 11.85
N ALA A 109 -10.24 -1.64 11.97
CA ALA A 109 -9.93 -0.22 12.01
C ALA A 109 -9.03 0.20 13.19
N ALA A 110 -9.03 -0.56 14.30
CA ALA A 110 -8.17 -0.25 15.44
C ALA A 110 -6.71 -0.61 15.13
N VAL A 111 -6.48 -1.79 14.53
CA VAL A 111 -5.16 -2.20 14.05
C VAL A 111 -4.65 -1.27 12.96
N GLU A 112 -5.49 -0.87 12.00
CA GLU A 112 -5.12 0.10 10.97
C GLU A 112 -4.71 1.45 11.59
N ALA A 113 -5.46 1.96 12.55
CA ALA A 113 -5.15 3.22 13.22
C ALA A 113 -3.87 3.15 14.07
N GLU A 114 -3.62 2.04 14.75
CA GLU A 114 -2.40 1.81 15.51
C GLU A 114 -1.18 1.74 14.58
N LEU A 115 -1.29 1.02 13.47
CA LEU A 115 -0.21 0.92 12.49
C LEU A 115 0.08 2.28 11.85
N LEU A 116 -0.94 3.02 11.41
CA LEU A 116 -0.77 4.37 10.88
C LEU A 116 -0.12 5.31 11.90
N ARG A 117 -0.50 5.22 13.18
CA ARG A 117 0.15 6.00 14.25
C ARG A 117 1.61 5.63 14.42
N ALA A 118 1.98 4.36 14.29
CA ALA A 118 3.38 3.93 14.37
C ALA A 118 4.25 4.44 13.20
N PHE A 119 3.63 4.80 12.07
CA PHE A 119 4.32 5.48 10.96
C PHE A 119 4.43 6.98 11.16
N ALA A 120 3.54 7.58 11.96
CA ALA A 120 3.48 9.01 12.17
C ALA A 120 4.80 9.52 12.73
N TYR A 121 5.43 10.42 11.99
CA TYR A 121 6.53 11.21 12.50
C TYR A 121 5.99 12.22 13.50
N GLU A 122 6.02 11.88 14.79
CA GLU A 122 5.92 12.87 15.85
C GLU A 122 7.27 13.59 15.86
N GLY A 123 7.30 14.83 15.35
CA GLY A 123 8.53 15.61 15.13
C GLY A 123 9.32 15.91 16.40
N GLY A 124 9.95 14.88 16.96
CA GLY A 124 10.83 14.94 18.09
C GLY A 124 12.16 15.55 17.68
N ASP A 125 12.48 16.64 18.37
CA ASP A 125 13.74 17.36 18.53
C ASP A 125 15.03 16.50 18.50
N ASP A 126 15.37 15.87 17.36
CA ASP A 126 16.73 15.44 17.09
C ASP A 126 17.52 16.65 16.56
N ASP A 127 17.92 17.51 17.50
CA ASP A 127 19.05 18.44 17.42
C ASP A 127 19.26 19.13 16.06
N ASP A 128 18.37 20.06 15.70
CA ASP A 128 18.73 21.22 14.85
C ASP A 128 19.36 22.32 15.74
N ALA A 129 20.29 21.92 16.61
CA ALA A 129 21.26 22.85 17.15
C ALA A 129 22.38 22.93 16.10
N GLY A 130 22.38 24.02 15.34
CA GLY A 130 23.24 24.23 14.18
C GLY A 130 24.67 23.73 14.37
N ASP A 131 25.07 22.81 13.50
CA ASP A 131 26.47 22.44 13.31
C ASP A 131 26.99 23.28 12.13
N ASP A 132 27.55 24.43 12.49
CA ASP A 132 28.52 25.15 11.67
C ASP A 132 29.75 24.26 11.56
N ASP A 133 29.86 23.52 10.45
CA ASP A 133 31.00 22.65 10.14
C ASP A 133 32.21 23.54 9.74
N SER A 134 32.84 24.11 10.77
CA SER A 134 34.18 24.71 10.68
C SER A 134 35.19 23.74 11.30
N ASP A 135 35.64 22.73 10.55
CA ASP A 135 36.88 22.00 10.85
C ASP A 135 37.82 22.03 9.62
N ASP A 136 38.81 22.90 9.73
CA ASP A 136 39.90 23.09 8.77
C ASP A 136 40.96 21.99 8.99
N GLY A 137 41.15 21.13 7.99
CA GLY A 137 42.10 20.01 8.04
C GLY A 137 42.41 19.38 6.67
N VAL A 138 42.85 20.21 5.72
CA VAL A 138 43.46 19.91 4.39
C VAL A 138 44.49 18.75 4.38
N ASP A 139 44.76 17.95 3.33
CA ASP A 139 44.49 18.01 1.87
C ASP A 139 44.85 16.64 1.22
N VAL A 140 44.11 16.19 0.19
CA VAL A 140 44.63 15.77 -1.14
C VAL A 140 43.50 15.59 -2.17
N ALA A 141 43.27 16.67 -2.91
CA ALA A 141 42.73 16.83 -4.27
C ALA A 141 42.15 15.61 -5.01
N ALA A 142 40.87 15.70 -5.41
CA ALA A 142 40.48 15.81 -6.83
C ALA A 142 38.97 16.05 -7.03
N ASP A 143 38.68 17.14 -7.76
CA ASP A 143 37.57 17.38 -8.69
C ASP A 143 36.29 18.07 -8.16
N ASP A 144 36.23 19.38 -8.44
CA ASP A 144 35.10 20.30 -8.34
C ASP A 144 33.85 19.80 -9.11
N GLY A 145 32.95 19.14 -8.39
CA GLY A 145 31.57 18.91 -8.82
C GLY A 145 30.67 20.03 -8.33
N ALA A 146 30.49 21.07 -9.13
CA ALA A 146 29.56 22.17 -8.90
C ALA A 146 28.24 21.71 -8.28
N SER A 147 27.92 22.29 -7.12
CA SER A 147 26.59 22.22 -6.50
C SER A 147 25.59 22.86 -7.46
N ALA A 148 24.93 22.03 -8.27
CA ALA A 148 23.67 22.40 -8.87
C ALA A 148 22.61 22.23 -7.79
N GLU A 149 21.98 23.34 -7.40
CA GLU A 149 20.69 23.32 -6.73
C GLU A 149 19.79 22.26 -7.39
N PRO A 150 19.06 21.44 -6.62
CA PRO A 150 18.13 20.51 -7.20
C PRO A 150 17.13 21.31 -8.06
N LYS A 151 17.15 21.08 -9.37
CA LYS A 151 16.09 21.59 -10.24
C LYS A 151 14.75 21.17 -9.62
N PRO A 152 13.77 22.08 -9.52
CA PRO A 152 12.44 21.71 -9.06
C PRO A 152 12.01 20.46 -9.82
N GLY A 153 11.59 19.43 -9.08
CA GLY A 153 10.91 18.29 -9.70
C GLY A 153 9.73 18.81 -10.52
N PRO A 154 9.24 18.04 -11.51
CA PRO A 154 8.06 18.44 -12.26
C PRO A 154 6.95 18.85 -11.29
N ASP A 155 6.41 20.05 -11.51
CA ASP A 155 5.32 20.63 -10.72
C ASP A 155 4.24 19.55 -10.50
N PRO A 156 3.80 19.28 -9.25
CA PRO A 156 2.72 18.35 -8.99
C PRO A 156 1.57 18.63 -9.95
N SER A 157 1.17 17.61 -10.71
CA SER A 157 0.05 17.72 -11.63
C SER A 157 -1.14 18.35 -10.90
N PRO A 158 -1.84 19.33 -11.52
CA PRO A 158 -2.92 20.03 -10.87
C PRO A 158 -3.93 19.03 -10.33
N ASN A 159 -4.19 19.16 -9.03
CA ASN A 159 -5.11 18.34 -8.27
C ASN A 159 -6.40 18.12 -9.09
N PRO A 160 -6.82 16.87 -9.37
CA PRO A 160 -8.03 16.64 -10.12
C PRO A 160 -9.19 17.31 -9.39
N ARG A 161 -9.87 18.23 -10.08
CA ARG A 161 -11.05 18.93 -9.57
C ARG A 161 -12.03 17.92 -8.99
N PRO A 162 -12.63 18.16 -7.81
CA PRO A 162 -13.58 17.23 -7.20
C PRO A 162 -14.61 16.78 -8.22
N SER A 163 -14.74 15.46 -8.39
CA SER A 163 -15.70 14.86 -9.31
C SER A 163 -17.10 15.41 -9.02
N PRO A 164 -17.89 15.75 -10.05
CA PRO A 164 -19.25 16.24 -9.84
C PRO A 164 -20.05 15.18 -9.08
N ASN A 165 -20.66 15.61 -7.97
CA ASN A 165 -21.49 14.79 -7.11
C ASN A 165 -22.58 14.10 -7.95
N LEU A 166 -22.40 12.81 -8.24
CA LEU A 166 -23.40 12.01 -8.96
C LEU A 166 -24.61 11.88 -8.04
N LYS A 167 -25.69 12.62 -8.36
CA LYS A 167 -26.99 12.47 -7.70
C LYS A 167 -27.35 10.98 -7.60
N PRO A 168 -27.87 10.51 -6.45
CA PRO A 168 -28.23 9.11 -6.26
C PRO A 168 -29.14 8.61 -7.39
N LYS A 169 -28.74 7.52 -8.04
CA LYS A 169 -29.62 6.83 -9.00
C LYS A 169 -30.88 6.35 -8.25
N PRO A 170 -32.08 6.50 -8.83
CA PRO A 170 -33.31 6.05 -8.19
C PRO A 170 -33.25 4.54 -7.92
N LYS A 171 -33.61 4.14 -6.69
CA LYS A 171 -33.69 2.74 -6.28
C LYS A 171 -34.64 1.99 -7.23
N ARG A 172 -34.15 0.90 -7.83
CA ARG A 172 -35.00 -0.02 -8.60
C ARG A 172 -36.08 -0.58 -7.66
N LYS A 173 -37.34 -0.51 -8.09
CA LYS A 173 -38.47 -1.12 -7.38
C LYS A 173 -38.22 -2.64 -7.20
N PRO A 174 -38.64 -3.23 -6.08
CA PRO A 174 -38.56 -4.68 -5.88
C PRO A 174 -39.31 -5.41 -7.00
N ASN A 175 -38.70 -6.46 -7.52
CA ASN A 175 -39.31 -7.30 -8.54
C ASN A 175 -40.58 -7.97 -7.95
N PRO A 176 -41.70 -8.05 -8.69
CA PRO A 176 -42.90 -8.75 -8.23
C PRO A 176 -42.58 -10.22 -7.90
N LYS A 177 -43.16 -10.73 -6.81
CA LYS A 177 -43.02 -12.14 -6.42
C LYS A 177 -43.46 -13.06 -7.58
N PRO A 178 -42.78 -14.19 -7.82
CA PRO A 178 -43.21 -15.18 -8.79
C PRO A 178 -44.63 -15.65 -8.48
N ASN A 179 -45.47 -15.70 -9.52
CA ASN A 179 -46.84 -16.18 -9.38
C ASN A 179 -46.84 -17.67 -8.96
N PRO A 180 -47.70 -18.11 -8.03
CA PRO A 180 -47.79 -19.51 -7.64
C PRO A 180 -48.10 -20.39 -8.85
N LYS A 181 -47.39 -21.52 -8.99
CA LYS A 181 -47.69 -22.53 -10.03
C LYS A 181 -49.13 -23.03 -9.85
N PRO A 182 -49.88 -23.25 -10.94
CA PRO A 182 -51.21 -23.87 -10.86
C PRO A 182 -51.13 -25.24 -10.17
N HIS A 183 -52.03 -25.50 -9.21
CA HIS A 183 -52.17 -26.82 -8.62
C HIS A 183 -52.60 -27.84 -9.69
N PRO A 184 -52.08 -29.07 -9.67
CA PRO A 184 -52.57 -30.15 -10.51
C PRO A 184 -54.06 -30.41 -10.21
N LYS A 185 -54.89 -30.52 -11.26
CA LYS A 185 -56.28 -30.96 -11.09
C LYS A 185 -56.30 -32.41 -10.57
N PRO A 186 -57.22 -32.76 -9.65
CA PRO A 186 -57.40 -34.14 -9.24
C PRO A 186 -57.77 -35.03 -10.44
N ASN A 187 -57.13 -36.18 -10.55
CA ASN A 187 -57.50 -37.19 -11.55
C ASN A 187 -58.93 -37.70 -11.29
N PRO A 188 -59.75 -37.94 -12.34
CA PRO A 188 -61.04 -38.59 -12.18
C PRO A 188 -60.87 -40.01 -11.62
N LYS A 189 -61.71 -40.37 -10.65
CA LYS A 189 -61.77 -41.73 -10.10
C LYS A 189 -62.20 -42.72 -11.19
N PRO A 190 -61.66 -43.96 -11.20
CA PRO A 190 -62.16 -45.02 -12.06
C PRO A 190 -63.59 -45.36 -11.64
N SER A 191 -64.50 -45.45 -12.61
CA SER A 191 -65.83 -46.01 -12.42
C SER A 191 -65.74 -47.55 -12.42
N PRO A 192 -66.58 -48.24 -11.62
CA PRO A 192 -66.76 -49.70 -11.71
C PRO A 192 -67.44 -50.12 -13.02
#